data_AF-A0A7C5VEC5-F1
#
_entry.id   AF-A0A7C5VEC5-F1
#
_cell.length_a   1.000
_cell.length_b   1.000
_cell.length_c   1.000
_cell.angle_alpha   90.00
_cell.angle_beta   90.00
_cell.angle_gamma   90.00
#
_symmetry.space_group_name_H-M   'P 1'
#
loop_
_entity.id
_entity.type
_entity.pdbx_description
1 polymer ?
#
loop_
_entity_poly.entity_id
_entity_poly.type
_entity_poly.pdbx_seq_one_letter_code
_entity_poly.pdbx_strand_id
1 'polypeptide(L)'
;ADVRRGVRTFRLLDVIEGVNPNEAFWASPKGALKLAEAIGLVLVQLYPERSDVIARNLEALRRELSGLDAWIRSELESTRRPLRVATIRPSLNAFAREYGLEVVARLADHFGTYEPNAASTLHFFERVSGTGAVILMEAEEEGSTLAEVVSANARRIGIRLAGPIYYERLDPEGGISSYEDMVRWNVRVIASAAAEPTEPRTGLPLIAAVLLPGFVALLAVSVSTSLVGSFAVMRGWAIFGDALSHGAIAGLVAAYLVGFDFYLGALAAGLVVALSVSYLERRTGLRGDLVIAVTFTSMLALAVVMLSKSGGATLKLEDVLFADVTASTEEGVLGTAVFSLGVVAFLLAFRRPLLAYVTDPYWSEAAGIRTALVHYALLTLLSVTVITAFMTVGAIPAVASMIIPPATALLLSSSPRSYLIASALIPALSAAAGVAASVLFDTNVGSTVVLVYAVTFVAVALTRRRP
;
A
#
# COMPACT_ATOMS: atom_id res chain seq x y z
N ALA A 1 25.77 1.59 -28.02
CA ALA A 1 26.66 2.35 -27.12
C ALA A 1 26.32 3.84 -27.25
N ASP A 2 25.82 4.47 -26.19
CA ASP A 2 25.60 5.92 -26.16
C ASP A 2 26.83 6.55 -25.48
N VAL A 3 27.67 7.24 -26.26
CA VAL A 3 28.90 7.86 -25.76
C VAL A 3 28.56 9.26 -25.28
N ARG A 4 28.06 9.36 -24.04
CA ARG A 4 27.95 10.67 -23.36
C ARG A 4 29.16 10.84 -22.43
N ARG A 5 29.96 11.87 -22.68
CA ARG A 5 31.09 12.32 -21.82
C ARG A 5 32.20 11.27 -21.58
N GLY A 6 32.60 10.51 -22.59
CA GLY A 6 33.77 9.62 -22.50
C GLY A 6 33.55 8.34 -21.69
N VAL A 7 32.35 8.08 -21.19
CA VAL A 7 31.96 6.82 -20.54
C VAL A 7 31.32 5.92 -21.60
N ARG A 8 31.88 4.72 -21.82
CA ARG A 8 31.22 3.67 -22.62
C ARG A 8 30.20 2.97 -21.74
N THR A 9 28.93 3.16 -22.03
CA THR A 9 27.83 2.41 -21.38
C THR A 9 27.43 1.23 -22.26
N PHE A 10 27.35 0.05 -21.64
CA PHE A 10 26.86 -1.18 -22.25
C PHE A 10 25.57 -1.57 -21.51
N ARG A 11 24.49 -1.79 -22.25
CA ARG A 11 23.30 -2.43 -21.70
C ARG A 11 23.45 -3.92 -21.92
N LEU A 12 23.58 -4.69 -20.83
CA LEU A 12 23.75 -6.15 -20.90
C LEU A 12 22.58 -6.83 -21.62
N LEU A 13 21.36 -6.31 -21.48
CA LEU A 13 20.18 -6.81 -22.17
C LEU A 13 20.28 -6.74 -23.71
N ASP A 14 21.05 -5.80 -24.26
CA ASP A 14 21.24 -5.69 -25.72
C ASP A 14 22.14 -6.82 -26.28
N VAL A 15 22.85 -7.53 -25.39
CA VAL A 15 23.82 -8.60 -25.74
C VAL A 15 23.25 -9.99 -25.49
N ILE A 16 22.19 -10.12 -24.69
CA ILE A 16 21.60 -11.40 -24.32
C ILE A 16 20.43 -11.72 -25.26
N GLU A 17 20.57 -12.75 -26.08
CA GLU A 17 19.50 -13.19 -26.98
C GLU A 17 18.49 -14.14 -26.31
N GLY A 18 17.22 -14.01 -26.70
CA GLY A 18 16.14 -14.92 -26.31
C GLY A 18 15.85 -14.92 -24.81
N VAL A 19 15.97 -13.76 -24.16
CA VAL A 19 15.47 -13.52 -22.79
C VAL A 19 14.34 -12.52 -22.82
N ASN A 20 13.37 -12.71 -21.93
CA ASN A 20 12.33 -11.72 -21.70
C ASN A 20 12.85 -10.76 -20.60
N PRO A 21 13.07 -9.46 -20.91
CA PRO A 21 13.57 -8.51 -19.92
C PRO A 21 12.58 -8.23 -18.79
N ASN A 22 11.31 -8.62 -18.95
CA ASN A 22 10.26 -8.46 -17.94
C ASN A 22 10.19 -9.65 -16.95
N GLU A 23 11.14 -10.58 -17.01
CA GLU A 23 11.20 -11.76 -16.14
C GLU A 23 12.57 -11.85 -15.48
N ALA A 24 12.62 -12.41 -14.27
CA ALA A 24 13.88 -12.68 -13.59
C ALA A 24 14.55 -13.91 -14.21
N PHE A 25 15.02 -13.79 -15.45
CA PHE A 25 15.63 -14.91 -16.18
C PHE A 25 16.85 -15.48 -15.43
N TRP A 26 17.56 -14.63 -14.68
CA TRP A 26 18.69 -15.02 -13.83
C TRP A 26 18.29 -15.87 -12.61
N ALA A 27 17.00 -16.01 -12.29
CA ALA A 27 16.53 -16.91 -11.23
C ALA A 27 16.73 -18.40 -11.58
N SER A 28 17.10 -18.71 -12.82
CA SER A 28 17.47 -20.04 -13.29
C SER A 28 18.98 -20.16 -13.58
N PRO A 29 19.63 -21.31 -13.33
CA PRO A 29 21.03 -21.52 -13.69
C PRO A 29 21.33 -21.26 -15.16
N LYS A 30 20.42 -21.61 -16.07
CA LYS A 30 20.58 -21.37 -17.51
C LYS A 30 20.53 -19.88 -17.85
N GLY A 31 19.60 -19.13 -17.26
CA GLY A 31 19.55 -17.68 -17.45
C GLY A 31 20.71 -16.94 -16.79
N ALA A 32 21.17 -17.41 -15.62
CA ALA A 32 22.39 -16.90 -14.98
C ALA A 32 23.64 -17.16 -15.84
N LEU A 33 23.71 -18.32 -16.51
CA LEU A 33 24.79 -18.62 -17.45
C LEU A 33 24.79 -17.65 -18.64
N LYS A 34 23.62 -17.38 -19.24
CA LYS A 34 23.49 -16.38 -20.31
C LYS A 34 23.98 -14.99 -19.87
N LEU A 35 23.65 -14.59 -18.65
CA LEU A 35 24.11 -13.34 -18.07
C LEU A 35 25.64 -13.33 -17.89
N ALA A 36 26.21 -14.41 -17.35
CA ALA A 36 27.65 -14.56 -17.17
C ALA A 36 28.41 -14.55 -18.51
N GLU A 37 27.88 -15.20 -19.54
CA GLU A 37 28.43 -15.21 -20.89
C GLU A 37 28.43 -13.81 -21.52
N ALA A 38 27.31 -13.07 -21.39
CA ALA A 38 27.23 -11.69 -21.88
C ALA A 38 28.19 -10.75 -21.13
N ILE A 39 28.30 -10.89 -19.81
CA ILE A 39 29.29 -10.14 -19.02
C ILE A 39 30.71 -10.50 -19.48
N GLY A 40 31.00 -11.79 -19.69
CA GLY A 40 32.29 -12.26 -20.21
C GLY A 40 32.64 -11.63 -21.55
N LEU A 41 31.71 -11.59 -22.50
CA LEU A 41 31.89 -10.95 -23.81
C LEU A 41 32.25 -9.46 -23.67
N VAL A 42 31.52 -8.72 -22.83
CA VAL A 42 31.78 -7.30 -22.59
C VAL A 42 33.14 -7.10 -21.90
N LEU A 43 33.47 -7.92 -20.90
CA LEU A 43 34.76 -7.84 -20.19
C LEU A 43 35.95 -8.13 -21.11
N VAL A 44 35.83 -9.07 -22.04
CA VAL A 44 36.89 -9.35 -23.03
C VAL A 44 37.09 -8.16 -23.97
N GLN A 45 36.02 -7.46 -24.36
CA GLN A 45 36.13 -6.24 -25.17
C GLN A 45 36.77 -5.07 -24.41
N LEU A 46 36.51 -4.97 -23.10
CA LEU A 46 37.06 -3.92 -22.24
C LEU A 46 38.49 -4.19 -21.80
N TYR A 47 38.83 -5.45 -21.55
CA TYR A 47 40.11 -5.92 -21.02
C TYR A 47 40.66 -7.11 -21.82
N PRO A 48 41.04 -6.92 -23.10
CA PRO A 48 41.54 -8.01 -23.94
C PRO A 48 42.73 -8.75 -23.35
N GLU A 49 43.58 -8.04 -22.60
CA GLU A 49 44.75 -8.57 -21.89
C GLU A 49 44.40 -9.56 -20.77
N ARG A 50 43.14 -9.57 -20.30
CA ARG A 50 42.63 -10.50 -19.28
C ARG A 50 41.76 -11.62 -19.85
N SER A 51 41.68 -11.75 -21.19
CA SER A 51 40.83 -12.72 -21.87
C SER A 51 40.99 -14.15 -21.36
N ASP A 52 42.22 -14.62 -21.14
CA ASP A 52 42.50 -15.97 -20.60
C ASP A 52 41.91 -16.18 -19.19
N VAL A 53 41.99 -15.17 -18.33
CA VAL A 53 41.44 -15.23 -16.96
C VAL A 53 39.91 -15.24 -17.01
N ILE A 54 39.33 -14.38 -17.87
CA ILE A 54 37.87 -14.30 -18.05
C ILE A 54 37.33 -15.64 -18.58
N ALA A 55 37.99 -16.23 -19.58
CA ALA A 55 37.59 -17.52 -20.14
C ALA A 55 37.66 -18.65 -19.10
N ARG A 56 38.73 -18.71 -18.29
CA ARG A 56 38.85 -19.71 -17.20
C ARG A 56 37.74 -19.55 -16.16
N ASN A 57 37.42 -18.32 -15.76
CA ASN A 57 36.35 -18.07 -14.78
C ASN A 57 34.97 -18.41 -15.34
N LEU A 58 34.71 -18.07 -16.61
CA LEU A 58 33.45 -18.39 -17.27
C LEU A 58 33.24 -19.92 -17.38
N GLU A 59 34.30 -20.67 -17.68
CA GLU A 59 34.24 -22.13 -17.72
C GLU A 59 34.04 -22.75 -16.32
N ALA A 60 34.61 -22.15 -15.28
CA ALA A 60 34.34 -22.55 -13.90
C ALA A 60 32.86 -22.34 -13.53
N LEU A 61 32.31 -21.16 -13.81
CA LEU A 61 30.89 -20.84 -13.59
C LEU A 61 29.97 -21.76 -14.40
N ARG A 62 30.33 -22.09 -15.64
CA ARG A 62 29.56 -23.02 -16.49
C ARG A 62 29.44 -24.39 -15.83
N ARG A 63 30.54 -24.92 -15.26
CA ARG A 63 30.52 -26.20 -14.54
C ARG A 63 29.65 -26.15 -13.29
N GLU A 64 29.77 -25.09 -12.50
CA GLU A 64 28.99 -24.88 -11.28
C GLU A 64 27.48 -24.82 -11.59
N LEU A 65 27.07 -23.97 -12.54
CA LEU A 65 25.67 -23.80 -12.93
C LEU A 65 25.09 -25.06 -13.59
N SER A 66 25.91 -25.82 -14.33
CA SER A 66 25.47 -27.10 -14.90
C SER A 66 25.26 -28.16 -13.81
N GLY A 67 26.13 -28.19 -12.80
CA GLY A 67 25.95 -29.05 -11.62
C GLY A 67 24.70 -28.69 -10.84
N LEU A 68 24.42 -27.39 -10.69
CA LEU A 68 23.22 -26.88 -10.05
C LEU A 68 21.94 -27.25 -10.84
N ASP A 69 21.90 -27.08 -12.17
CA ASP A 69 20.78 -27.51 -13.02
C ASP A 69 20.49 -29.02 -12.85
N ALA A 70 21.52 -29.86 -12.88
CA ALA A 70 21.37 -31.31 -12.69
C ALA A 70 20.80 -31.64 -11.31
N TRP A 71 21.26 -30.97 -10.24
CA TRP A 71 20.72 -31.14 -8.90
C TRP A 71 19.25 -30.71 -8.82
N ILE A 72 18.87 -29.57 -9.40
CA ILE A 72 17.48 -29.09 -9.41
C ILE A 72 16.55 -30.12 -10.06
N ARG A 73 16.96 -30.66 -11.21
CA ARG A 73 16.18 -31.70 -11.91
C ARG A 73 15.96 -32.91 -11.01
N SER A 74 17.01 -33.38 -10.33
CA SER A 74 16.89 -34.53 -9.42
C SER A 74 15.94 -34.28 -8.24
N GLU A 75 15.95 -33.08 -7.66
CA GLU A 75 15.05 -32.72 -6.56
C GLU A 75 13.60 -32.63 -7.03
N LEU A 76 13.35 -31.98 -8.17
CA LEU A 76 11.99 -31.78 -8.68
C LEU A 76 11.40 -33.05 -9.30
N GLU A 77 12.20 -33.94 -9.88
CA GLU A 77 11.76 -35.27 -10.35
C GLU A 77 11.17 -36.13 -9.23
N SER A 78 11.66 -35.97 -8.00
CA SER A 78 11.13 -36.68 -6.83
C SER A 78 9.69 -36.26 -6.47
N THR A 79 9.23 -35.14 -7.03
CA THR A 79 7.95 -34.51 -6.74
C THR A 79 6.86 -35.06 -7.66
N ARG A 80 6.08 -36.04 -7.20
CA ARG A 80 5.16 -36.90 -8.00
C ARG A 80 3.96 -36.22 -8.71
N ARG A 81 3.93 -34.90 -8.94
CA ARG A 81 2.82 -34.19 -9.62
C ARG A 81 3.31 -32.97 -10.37
N PRO A 82 2.62 -32.52 -11.45
CA PRO A 82 2.86 -31.19 -11.99
C PRO A 82 2.59 -30.16 -10.88
N LEU A 83 3.64 -29.42 -10.53
CA LEU A 83 3.63 -28.51 -9.41
C LEU A 83 2.96 -27.21 -9.87
N ARG A 84 1.71 -27.04 -9.45
CA ARG A 84 0.94 -25.83 -9.73
C ARG A 84 1.31 -24.75 -8.73
N VAL A 85 1.80 -23.64 -9.25
CA VAL A 85 2.25 -22.51 -8.42
C VAL A 85 1.56 -21.23 -8.89
N ALA A 86 1.42 -20.32 -7.95
CA ALA A 86 1.06 -18.94 -8.24
C ALA A 86 2.12 -18.03 -7.61
N THR A 87 2.43 -16.92 -8.27
CA THR A 87 3.45 -15.99 -7.80
C THR A 87 2.90 -14.57 -7.73
N ILE A 88 3.53 -13.74 -6.90
CA ILE A 88 3.16 -12.33 -6.79
C ILE A 88 3.65 -11.59 -8.04
N ARG A 89 4.89 -11.86 -8.48
CA ARG A 89 5.54 -11.22 -9.64
C ARG A 89 6.02 -12.26 -10.66
N PRO A 90 6.51 -11.86 -11.84
CA PRO A 90 7.13 -12.77 -12.81
C PRO A 90 8.53 -13.31 -12.38
N SER A 91 8.83 -13.33 -11.08
CA SER A 91 10.11 -13.74 -10.48
C SER A 91 10.51 -15.19 -10.80
N LEU A 92 9.54 -16.09 -10.97
CA LEU A 92 9.80 -17.50 -11.25
C LEU A 92 9.43 -17.94 -12.67
N ASN A 93 9.01 -17.04 -13.56
CA ASN A 93 8.52 -17.45 -14.89
C ASN A 93 9.55 -18.24 -15.70
N ALA A 94 10.79 -17.76 -15.73
CA ALA A 94 11.88 -18.44 -16.43
C ALA A 94 12.18 -19.79 -15.79
N PHE A 95 12.29 -19.83 -14.46
CA PHE A 95 12.51 -21.06 -13.70
C PHE A 95 11.39 -22.09 -13.95
N ALA A 96 10.14 -21.67 -13.86
CA ALA A 96 8.98 -22.53 -14.06
C ALA A 96 8.95 -23.16 -15.45
N ARG A 97 9.24 -22.40 -16.51
CA ARG A 97 9.32 -22.93 -17.88
C ARG A 97 10.44 -23.95 -18.06
N GLU A 98 11.58 -23.75 -17.39
CA GLU A 98 12.75 -24.63 -17.54
C GLU A 98 12.62 -25.95 -16.77
N TYR A 99 11.93 -25.92 -15.64
CA TYR A 99 11.80 -27.07 -14.73
C TYR A 99 10.39 -27.65 -14.66
N GLY A 100 9.48 -27.23 -15.54
CA GLY A 100 8.16 -27.84 -15.70
C GLY A 100 7.16 -27.53 -14.58
N LEU A 101 7.28 -26.36 -13.93
CA LEU A 101 6.26 -25.87 -13.00
C LEU A 101 5.11 -25.22 -13.78
N GLU A 102 3.88 -25.50 -13.39
CA GLU A 102 2.69 -24.88 -13.99
C GLU A 102 2.35 -23.59 -13.23
N VAL A 103 2.67 -22.42 -13.81
CA VAL A 103 2.29 -21.12 -13.23
C VAL A 103 0.84 -20.83 -13.58
N VAL A 104 -0.06 -21.05 -12.63
CA VAL A 104 -1.52 -20.92 -12.81
C VAL A 104 -1.95 -19.46 -12.83
N ALA A 105 -1.33 -18.62 -11.99
CA ALA A 105 -1.67 -17.22 -11.87
C ALA A 105 -0.48 -16.37 -11.42
N ARG A 106 -0.54 -15.09 -11.77
CA ARG A 106 0.37 -14.03 -11.31
C ARG A 106 -0.46 -12.82 -10.90
N LEU A 107 -0.07 -12.17 -9.80
CA LEU A 107 -0.77 -10.98 -9.32
C LEU A 107 -0.32 -9.73 -10.10
N ALA A 108 0.99 -9.60 -10.35
CA ALA A 108 1.58 -8.58 -11.18
C ALA A 108 2.26 -9.21 -12.41
N ASP A 109 2.07 -8.59 -13.58
CA ASP A 109 2.65 -9.08 -14.84
C ASP A 109 4.07 -8.59 -15.11
N HIS A 110 4.54 -7.57 -14.38
CA HIS A 110 5.83 -6.91 -14.56
C HIS A 110 6.49 -6.60 -13.20
N PHE A 111 7.81 -6.40 -13.20
CA PHE A 111 8.50 -5.80 -12.06
C PHE A 111 8.25 -4.28 -12.04
N GLY A 112 8.08 -3.72 -10.85
CA GLY A 112 7.85 -2.28 -10.66
C GLY A 112 7.03 -1.99 -9.42
N THR A 113 6.64 -0.73 -9.26
CA THR A 113 5.77 -0.25 -8.17
C THR A 113 4.29 -0.51 -8.45
N TYR A 114 3.97 -1.52 -9.25
CA TYR A 114 2.58 -1.90 -9.50
C TYR A 114 1.95 -2.43 -8.21
N GLU A 115 1.06 -1.63 -7.64
CA GLU A 115 0.14 -2.09 -6.61
C GLU A 115 -1.13 -2.65 -7.29
N PRO A 116 -1.53 -3.89 -6.98
CA PRO A 116 -2.71 -4.50 -7.54
C PRO A 116 -3.93 -3.76 -7.01
N ASN A 117 -4.92 -3.61 -7.86
CA ASN A 117 -6.23 -3.14 -7.43
C ASN A 117 -7.09 -4.35 -6.98
N ALA A 118 -8.28 -4.05 -6.46
CA ALA A 118 -9.20 -5.08 -5.98
C ALA A 118 -9.65 -6.10 -7.05
N ALA A 119 -9.77 -5.69 -8.32
CA ALA A 119 -10.13 -6.58 -9.42
C ALA A 119 -8.96 -7.51 -9.81
N SER A 120 -7.74 -7.00 -9.90
CA SER A 120 -6.53 -7.82 -10.08
C SER A 120 -6.36 -8.85 -8.97
N THR A 121 -6.55 -8.44 -7.71
CA THR A 121 -6.51 -9.35 -6.55
C THR A 121 -7.59 -10.42 -6.65
N LEU A 122 -8.83 -10.04 -6.96
CA LEU A 122 -9.92 -10.99 -7.13
C LEU A 122 -9.65 -11.99 -8.26
N HIS A 123 -9.28 -11.51 -9.44
CA HIS A 123 -8.98 -12.34 -10.61
C HIS A 123 -7.78 -13.26 -10.37
N PHE A 124 -6.78 -12.81 -9.60
CA PHE A 124 -5.69 -13.68 -9.15
C PHE A 124 -6.24 -14.84 -8.31
N PHE A 125 -6.99 -14.56 -7.25
CA PHE A 125 -7.53 -15.61 -6.39
C PHE A 125 -8.57 -16.49 -7.09
N GLU A 126 -9.32 -15.99 -8.08
CA GLU A 126 -10.23 -16.78 -8.92
C GLU A 126 -9.47 -17.84 -9.72
N ARG A 127 -8.32 -17.45 -10.31
CA ARG A 127 -7.47 -18.39 -11.06
C ARG A 127 -6.76 -19.39 -10.17
N VAL A 128 -6.40 -19.01 -8.94
CA VAL A 128 -5.71 -19.92 -8.00
C VAL A 128 -6.70 -20.88 -7.34
N SER A 129 -7.89 -20.40 -6.99
CA SER A 129 -8.91 -21.20 -6.29
C SER A 129 -9.34 -22.42 -7.11
N GLY A 130 -9.44 -23.58 -6.45
CA GLY A 130 -9.83 -24.84 -7.09
C GLY A 130 -8.77 -25.52 -7.97
N THR A 131 -7.59 -24.91 -8.17
CA THR A 131 -6.52 -25.51 -8.98
C THR A 131 -5.56 -26.40 -8.19
N GLY A 132 -5.60 -26.30 -6.86
CA GLY A 132 -4.62 -26.93 -5.96
C GLY A 132 -3.26 -26.24 -5.98
N ALA A 133 -3.16 -25.04 -6.56
CA ALA A 133 -1.92 -24.30 -6.62
C ALA A 133 -1.51 -23.75 -5.24
N VAL A 134 -0.20 -23.62 -5.05
CA VAL A 134 0.41 -23.00 -3.88
C VAL A 134 0.91 -21.62 -4.27
N ILE A 135 0.66 -20.62 -3.43
CA ILE A 135 1.20 -19.29 -3.67
C ILE A 135 2.61 -19.22 -3.08
N LEU A 136 3.60 -18.97 -3.94
CA LEU A 136 4.98 -18.76 -3.54
C LEU A 136 5.20 -17.30 -3.18
N MET A 137 5.46 -17.06 -1.90
CA MET A 137 5.72 -15.74 -1.33
C MET A 137 7.18 -15.38 -1.55
N GLU A 138 7.42 -14.21 -2.14
CA GLU A 138 8.75 -13.66 -2.32
C GLU A 138 9.26 -13.05 -1.00
N ALA A 139 10.57 -13.11 -0.77
CA ALA A 139 11.21 -12.35 0.30
C ALA A 139 10.90 -10.87 0.10
N GLU A 140 10.40 -10.20 1.13
CA GLU A 140 9.93 -8.82 1.04
C GLU A 140 11.03 -7.90 0.51
N GLU A 141 10.71 -7.17 -0.58
CA GLU A 141 11.31 -5.87 -0.84
C GLU A 141 10.83 -4.93 0.26
N GLU A 142 11.74 -4.25 0.96
CA GLU A 142 11.37 -3.25 1.96
C GLU A 142 10.31 -2.30 1.40
N GLY A 143 9.19 -2.17 2.12
CA GLY A 143 8.13 -1.22 1.79
C GLY A 143 7.12 -1.67 0.73
N SER A 144 7.00 -2.96 0.39
CA SER A 144 5.96 -3.50 -0.51
C SER A 144 4.76 -4.11 0.23
N THR A 145 3.55 -3.58 0.05
CA THR A 145 2.31 -4.12 0.66
C THR A 145 1.76 -5.40 0.01
N LEU A 146 2.27 -5.77 -1.16
CA LEU A 146 1.83 -6.94 -1.94
C LEU A 146 1.80 -8.26 -1.15
N ALA A 147 2.83 -8.52 -0.33
CA ALA A 147 2.93 -9.74 0.45
C ALA A 147 1.84 -9.78 1.55
N GLU A 148 1.51 -8.63 2.13
CA GLU A 148 0.42 -8.49 3.10
C GLU A 148 -0.93 -8.75 2.44
N VAL A 149 -1.19 -8.16 1.27
CA VAL A 149 -2.41 -8.40 0.46
C VAL A 149 -2.60 -9.88 0.21
N VAL A 150 -1.59 -10.53 -0.37
CA VAL A 150 -1.67 -11.95 -0.72
C VAL A 150 -1.83 -12.80 0.53
N SER A 151 -1.07 -12.52 1.59
CA SER A 151 -1.10 -13.33 2.80
C SER A 151 -2.42 -13.21 3.56
N ALA A 152 -2.99 -12.01 3.68
CA ALA A 152 -4.26 -11.77 4.34
C ALA A 152 -5.41 -12.48 3.62
N ASN A 153 -5.45 -12.38 2.28
CA ASN A 153 -6.49 -13.01 1.47
C ASN A 153 -6.33 -14.54 1.39
N ALA A 154 -5.10 -15.04 1.22
CA ALA A 154 -4.85 -16.48 1.17
C ALA A 154 -5.22 -17.18 2.49
N ARG A 155 -4.90 -16.56 3.65
CA ARG A 155 -5.33 -17.07 4.96
C ARG A 155 -6.84 -17.18 5.08
N ARG A 156 -7.59 -16.19 4.59
CA ARG A 156 -9.06 -16.19 4.59
C ARG A 156 -9.63 -17.28 3.71
N ILE A 157 -9.16 -17.35 2.47
CA ILE A 157 -9.68 -18.28 1.45
C ILE A 157 -9.25 -19.73 1.73
N GLY A 158 -8.18 -19.91 2.51
CA GLY A 158 -7.58 -21.21 2.79
C GLY A 158 -6.62 -21.67 1.68
N ILE A 159 -6.01 -20.73 0.96
CA ILE A 159 -4.96 -21.06 -0.01
C ILE A 159 -3.62 -21.12 0.72
N ARG A 160 -2.85 -22.18 0.45
CA ARG A 160 -1.57 -22.40 1.10
C ARG A 160 -0.51 -21.45 0.53
N LEU A 161 0.27 -20.90 1.44
CA LEU A 161 1.44 -20.07 1.14
C LEU A 161 2.70 -20.88 1.39
N ALA A 162 3.73 -20.71 0.58
CA ALA A 162 5.07 -21.22 0.82
C ALA A 162 6.12 -20.15 0.49
N GLY A 163 7.23 -20.12 1.20
CA GLY A 163 8.23 -19.06 1.05
C GLY A 163 9.04 -18.82 2.34
N PRO A 164 9.89 -17.79 2.36
CA PRO A 164 10.14 -16.86 1.25
C PRO A 164 11.00 -17.47 0.14
N ILE A 165 10.78 -17.04 -1.11
CA ILE A 165 11.68 -17.26 -2.24
C ILE A 165 12.50 -16.00 -2.54
N TYR A 166 13.73 -16.16 -2.99
CA TYR A 166 14.68 -15.06 -3.19
C TYR A 166 15.12 -14.99 -4.66
N TYR A 167 15.22 -13.79 -5.24
CA TYR A 167 15.65 -13.62 -6.65
C TYR A 167 16.52 -12.39 -6.90
N GLU A 168 16.45 -11.38 -6.04
CA GLU A 168 17.24 -10.14 -6.15
C GLU A 168 18.05 -9.81 -4.89
N ARG A 169 17.92 -10.63 -3.84
CA ARG A 169 18.58 -10.41 -2.54
C ARG A 169 19.09 -11.73 -1.97
N LEU A 170 20.23 -11.64 -1.28
CA LEU A 170 20.79 -12.71 -0.46
C LEU A 170 20.46 -12.47 1.01
N ASP A 171 20.47 -13.53 1.81
CA ASP A 171 20.22 -13.47 3.25
C ASP A 171 21.31 -14.25 3.99
N PRO A 172 22.49 -13.64 4.21
CA PRO A 172 23.62 -14.33 4.83
C PRO A 172 23.32 -14.81 6.25
N GLU A 173 22.48 -14.10 7.00
CA GLU A 173 22.07 -14.50 8.35
C GLU A 173 21.15 -15.74 8.30
N GLY A 174 20.30 -15.83 7.28
CA GLY A 174 19.48 -17.01 6.95
C GLY A 174 20.24 -18.14 6.25
N GLY A 175 21.55 -18.04 6.05
CA GLY A 175 22.38 -19.04 5.38
C GLY A 175 22.33 -19.00 3.85
N ILE A 176 21.77 -17.94 3.27
CA ILE A 176 21.73 -17.68 1.82
C ILE A 176 22.84 -16.69 1.48
N SER A 177 24.08 -17.20 1.40
CA SER A 177 25.28 -16.36 1.23
C SER A 177 25.76 -16.23 -0.22
N SER A 178 25.24 -17.08 -1.10
CA SER A 178 25.63 -17.17 -2.50
C SER A 178 24.42 -17.39 -3.42
N TYR A 179 24.63 -17.22 -4.72
CA TYR A 179 23.61 -17.54 -5.73
C TYR A 179 23.20 -19.03 -5.67
N GLU A 180 24.18 -19.93 -5.45
CA GLU A 180 23.92 -21.35 -5.31
C GLU A 180 23.02 -21.64 -4.10
N ASP A 181 23.33 -21.05 -2.93
CA ASP A 181 22.51 -21.19 -1.73
C ASP A 181 21.08 -20.71 -1.97
N MET A 182 20.92 -19.57 -2.64
CA MET A 182 19.63 -18.96 -2.97
C MET A 182 18.78 -19.88 -3.85
N VAL A 183 19.36 -20.42 -4.91
CA VAL A 183 18.65 -21.33 -5.82
C VAL A 183 18.32 -22.64 -5.10
N ARG A 184 19.25 -23.20 -4.32
CA ARG A 184 19.00 -24.41 -3.52
C ARG A 184 17.89 -24.21 -2.50
N TRP A 185 17.85 -23.06 -1.84
CA TRP A 185 16.78 -22.68 -0.92
C TRP A 185 15.43 -22.66 -1.63
N ASN A 186 15.32 -21.91 -2.73
CA ASN A 186 14.07 -21.78 -3.49
C ASN A 186 13.56 -23.15 -3.97
N VAL A 187 14.44 -24.02 -4.45
CA VAL A 187 14.08 -25.36 -4.93
C VAL A 187 13.53 -26.21 -3.80
N ARG A 188 14.13 -26.17 -2.61
CA ARG A 188 13.61 -26.88 -1.43
C ARG A 188 12.25 -26.35 -0.98
N VAL A 189 12.04 -25.03 -1.02
CA VAL A 189 10.73 -24.42 -0.76
C VAL A 189 9.69 -24.90 -1.76
N ILE A 190 10.02 -24.91 -3.06
CA ILE A 190 9.13 -25.38 -4.13
C ILE A 190 8.83 -26.89 -3.96
N ALA A 191 9.84 -27.71 -3.70
CA ALA A 191 9.67 -29.16 -3.53
C ALA A 191 8.82 -29.49 -2.28
N SER A 192 9.09 -28.85 -1.15
CA SER A 192 8.28 -29.01 0.07
C SER A 192 6.84 -28.54 -0.12
N ALA A 193 6.62 -27.54 -0.99
CA ALA A 193 5.29 -27.06 -1.31
C ALA A 193 4.42 -28.08 -2.07
N ALA A 194 5.00 -29.08 -2.72
CA ALA A 194 4.22 -30.08 -3.42
C ALA A 194 3.66 -31.21 -2.56
N ALA A 195 4.10 -31.31 -1.29
CA ALA A 195 3.80 -32.45 -0.44
C ALA A 195 2.38 -32.44 0.14
N GLU A 196 1.71 -31.28 0.17
CA GLU A 196 0.42 -31.11 0.85
C GLU A 196 -0.65 -30.54 -0.09
N PRO A 197 -1.77 -31.25 -0.31
CA PRO A 197 -2.88 -30.73 -1.12
C PRO A 197 -3.59 -29.55 -0.42
N THR A 198 -3.99 -28.56 -1.21
CA THR A 198 -4.78 -27.40 -0.79
C THR A 198 -6.27 -27.75 -0.80
N GLU A 199 -6.92 -27.74 0.37
CA GLU A 199 -8.39 -27.73 0.46
C GLU A 199 -8.86 -26.30 0.78
N PRO A 200 -9.75 -25.69 -0.03
CA PRO A 200 -10.29 -24.38 0.26
C PRO A 200 -11.11 -24.41 1.55
N ARG A 201 -10.88 -23.44 2.44
CA ARG A 201 -11.48 -23.43 3.80
C ARG A 201 -12.80 -22.66 3.91
N THR A 202 -13.22 -21.91 2.89
CA THR A 202 -14.34 -20.96 3.03
C THR A 202 -15.69 -21.47 2.51
N GLY A 203 -16.75 -21.24 3.29
CA GLY A 203 -18.14 -21.30 2.81
C GLY A 203 -18.66 -20.00 2.19
N LEU A 204 -17.89 -18.91 2.18
CA LEU A 204 -18.25 -17.64 1.55
C LEU A 204 -17.87 -17.62 0.06
N PRO A 205 -18.65 -16.92 -0.80
CA PRO A 205 -18.21 -16.61 -2.17
C PRO A 205 -16.88 -15.86 -2.17
N LEU A 206 -15.99 -16.20 -3.10
CA LEU A 206 -14.64 -15.64 -3.18
C LEU A 206 -14.62 -14.10 -3.22
N ILE A 207 -15.54 -13.51 -3.99
CA ILE A 207 -15.72 -12.05 -4.09
C ILE A 207 -15.95 -11.44 -2.71
N ALA A 208 -16.79 -12.05 -1.88
CA ALA A 208 -17.06 -11.57 -0.53
C ALA A 208 -15.85 -11.74 0.39
N ALA A 209 -15.11 -12.86 0.27
CA ALA A 209 -13.92 -13.11 1.09
C ALA A 209 -12.81 -12.07 0.86
N VAL A 210 -12.63 -11.61 -0.39
CA VAL A 210 -11.62 -10.61 -0.77
C VAL A 210 -12.08 -9.19 -0.43
N LEU A 211 -13.33 -8.83 -0.74
CA LEU A 211 -13.78 -7.43 -0.67
C LEU A 211 -14.39 -7.02 0.66
N LEU A 212 -15.07 -7.92 1.37
CA LEU A 212 -15.85 -7.56 2.56
C LEU A 212 -15.03 -6.94 3.69
N PRO A 213 -13.84 -7.47 4.07
CA PRO A 213 -13.05 -6.91 5.16
C PRO A 213 -12.65 -5.46 4.88
N GLY A 214 -12.12 -5.22 3.68
CA GLY A 214 -11.73 -3.91 3.22
C GLY A 214 -12.92 -2.95 3.09
N PHE A 215 -14.06 -3.42 2.56
CA PHE A 215 -15.29 -2.62 2.49
C PHE A 215 -15.77 -2.17 3.87
N VAL A 216 -15.74 -3.06 4.87
CA VAL A 216 -16.15 -2.72 6.24
C VAL A 216 -15.21 -1.66 6.84
N ALA A 217 -13.89 -1.81 6.69
CA ALA A 217 -12.93 -0.82 7.15
C ALA A 217 -13.13 0.53 6.46
N LEU A 218 -13.26 0.53 5.12
CA LEU A 218 -13.52 1.73 4.32
C LEU A 218 -14.80 2.44 4.73
N LEU A 219 -15.90 1.69 4.92
CA LEU A 219 -17.18 2.24 5.34
C LEU A 219 -17.10 2.85 6.74
N ALA A 220 -16.49 2.14 7.70
CA ALA A 220 -16.32 2.61 9.07
C ALA A 220 -15.51 3.92 9.13
N VAL A 221 -14.37 3.95 8.42
CA VAL A 221 -13.50 5.13 8.34
C VAL A 221 -14.16 6.28 7.61
N SER A 222 -14.78 6.04 6.45
CA SER A 222 -15.39 7.11 5.65
C SER A 222 -16.53 7.79 6.40
N VAL A 223 -17.34 7.03 7.14
CA VAL A 223 -18.43 7.57 7.95
C VAL A 223 -17.89 8.36 9.15
N SER A 224 -16.96 7.78 9.93
CA SER A 224 -16.41 8.46 11.10
C SER A 224 -15.64 9.73 10.72
N THR A 225 -14.83 9.66 9.67
CA THR A 225 -14.02 10.79 9.16
C THR A 225 -14.90 11.89 8.58
N SER A 226 -15.94 11.55 7.83
CA SER A 226 -16.92 12.54 7.35
C SER A 226 -17.70 13.20 8.50
N LEU A 227 -18.08 12.45 9.53
CA LEU A 227 -18.77 13.02 10.69
C LEU A 227 -17.87 13.98 11.48
N VAL A 228 -16.60 13.65 11.71
CA VAL A 228 -15.64 14.58 12.34
C VAL A 228 -15.39 15.78 11.41
N GLY A 229 -15.21 15.51 10.11
CA GLY A 229 -15.04 16.51 9.06
C GLY A 229 -16.20 17.49 8.97
N SER A 230 -17.42 17.07 9.28
CA SER A 230 -18.59 17.94 9.27
C SER A 230 -18.46 19.14 10.22
N PHE A 231 -17.82 18.96 11.37
CA PHE A 231 -17.50 20.02 12.32
C PHE A 231 -16.34 20.90 11.83
N ALA A 232 -15.31 20.29 11.22
CA ALA A 232 -14.20 21.03 10.64
C ALA A 232 -14.66 21.94 9.48
N VAL A 233 -15.51 21.43 8.59
CA VAL A 233 -16.08 22.21 7.48
C VAL A 233 -16.92 23.38 7.99
N MET A 234 -17.78 23.16 8.99
CA MET A 234 -18.54 24.26 9.62
C MET A 234 -17.63 25.33 10.24
N ARG A 235 -16.48 24.93 10.78
CA ARG A 235 -15.50 25.84 11.38
C ARG A 235 -14.64 26.58 10.35
N GLY A 236 -14.68 26.18 9.08
CA GLY A 236 -13.86 26.72 8.00
C GLY A 236 -12.49 26.05 7.86
N TRP A 237 -12.29 24.86 8.41
CA TRP A 237 -11.02 24.12 8.40
C TRP A 237 -10.91 23.15 7.22
N ALA A 238 -11.28 23.59 6.02
CA ALA A 238 -11.41 22.71 4.86
C ALA A 238 -10.08 22.04 4.46
N ILE A 239 -8.92 22.68 4.68
CA ILE A 239 -7.60 22.16 4.27
C ILE A 239 -6.88 21.44 5.43
N PHE A 240 -7.52 21.32 6.60
CA PHE A 240 -6.86 20.82 7.81
C PHE A 240 -6.44 19.35 7.70
N GLY A 241 -7.22 18.52 7.00
CA GLY A 241 -6.91 17.11 6.77
C GLY A 241 -5.65 16.93 5.93
N ASP A 242 -5.49 17.76 4.90
CA ASP A 242 -4.30 17.74 4.05
C ASP A 242 -3.04 18.10 4.84
N ALA A 243 -3.13 19.10 5.72
CA ALA A 243 -2.03 19.45 6.61
C ALA A 243 -1.64 18.32 7.58
N LEU A 244 -2.63 17.60 8.10
CA LEU A 244 -2.40 16.44 8.95
C LEU A 244 -1.73 15.29 8.19
N SER A 245 -2.12 15.01 6.93
CA SER A 245 -1.50 13.96 6.12
C SER A 245 -0.01 14.25 5.84
N HIS A 246 0.35 15.49 5.51
CA HIS A 246 1.75 15.87 5.32
C HIS A 246 2.55 15.82 6.63
N GLY A 247 1.95 16.22 7.74
CA GLY A 247 2.53 16.04 9.07
C GLY A 247 2.74 14.57 9.43
N ALA A 248 1.77 13.72 9.11
CA ALA A 248 1.82 12.29 9.36
C ALA A 248 2.97 11.62 8.59
N ILE A 249 3.20 12.00 7.32
CA ILE A 249 4.34 11.51 6.53
C ILE A 249 5.67 11.87 7.21
N ALA A 250 5.82 13.11 7.71
CA ALA A 250 7.02 13.50 8.45
C ALA A 250 7.23 12.65 9.71
N GLY A 251 6.15 12.38 10.46
CA GLY A 251 6.17 11.51 11.63
C GLY A 251 6.50 10.05 11.31
N LEU A 252 5.99 9.53 10.20
CA LEU A 252 6.26 8.18 9.72
C LEU A 252 7.74 8.01 9.34
N VAL A 253 8.30 8.97 8.60
CA VAL A 253 9.74 8.99 8.27
C VAL A 253 10.58 9.10 9.54
N ALA A 254 10.15 9.91 10.52
CA ALA A 254 10.83 10.01 11.81
C ALA A 254 10.83 8.70 12.59
N ALA A 255 9.69 8.01 12.67
CA ALA A 255 9.58 6.71 13.31
C ALA A 255 10.46 5.67 12.62
N TYR A 256 10.47 5.65 11.28
CA TYR A 256 11.35 4.78 10.50
C TYR A 256 12.83 4.96 10.84
N LEU A 257 13.32 6.20 10.88
CA LEU A 257 14.73 6.47 11.17
C LEU A 257 15.17 6.06 12.58
N VAL A 258 14.25 5.96 13.53
CA VAL A 258 14.53 5.59 14.93
C VAL A 258 14.14 4.14 15.24
N GLY A 259 13.55 3.41 14.29
CA GLY A 259 13.04 2.05 14.51
C GLY A 259 11.83 2.01 15.46
N PHE A 260 10.98 3.02 15.41
CA PHE A 260 9.77 3.15 16.24
C PHE A 260 8.50 2.83 15.44
N ASP A 261 7.38 2.64 16.13
CA ASP A 261 6.09 2.34 15.51
C ASP A 261 5.62 3.48 14.58
N PHE A 262 5.27 3.13 13.34
CA PHE A 262 4.88 4.08 12.30
C PHE A 262 3.58 4.82 12.62
N TYR A 263 2.58 4.14 13.20
CA TYR A 263 1.31 4.75 13.56
C TYR A 263 1.50 5.77 14.67
N LEU A 264 2.25 5.42 15.72
CA LEU A 264 2.53 6.32 16.83
C LEU A 264 3.37 7.52 16.38
N GLY A 265 4.33 7.33 15.48
CA GLY A 265 5.11 8.43 14.88
C GLY A 265 4.24 9.41 14.09
N ALA A 266 3.40 8.89 13.20
CA ALA A 266 2.44 9.68 12.44
C ALA A 266 1.47 10.43 13.36
N LEU A 267 0.93 9.75 14.38
CA LEU A 267 0.00 10.32 15.36
C LEU A 267 0.63 11.47 16.14
N ALA A 268 1.84 11.27 16.66
CA ALA A 268 2.57 12.30 17.40
C ALA A 268 2.82 13.53 16.53
N ALA A 269 3.28 13.35 15.29
CA ALA A 269 3.52 14.45 14.37
C ALA A 269 2.22 15.19 13.99
N GLY A 270 1.12 14.46 13.73
CA GLY A 270 -0.18 15.06 13.44
C GLY A 270 -0.76 15.86 14.61
N LEU A 271 -0.54 15.41 15.85
CA LEU A 271 -0.88 16.19 17.05
C LEU A 271 -0.01 17.45 17.17
N VAL A 272 1.29 17.35 16.91
CA VAL A 272 2.20 18.50 16.87
C VAL A 272 1.74 19.51 15.83
N VAL A 273 1.33 19.06 14.64
CA VAL A 273 0.78 19.94 13.59
C VAL A 273 -0.51 20.62 14.06
N ALA A 274 -1.47 19.87 14.59
CA ALA A 274 -2.74 20.45 15.03
C ALA A 274 -2.56 21.48 16.15
N LEU A 275 -1.70 21.19 17.13
CA LEU A 275 -1.37 22.10 18.22
C LEU A 275 -0.58 23.32 17.72
N SER A 276 0.34 23.13 16.78
CA SER A 276 1.12 24.21 16.18
C SER A 276 0.24 25.18 15.40
N VAL A 277 -0.67 24.67 14.56
CA VAL A 277 -1.64 25.48 13.83
C VAL A 277 -2.49 26.29 14.80
N SER A 278 -3.06 25.63 15.81
CA SER A 278 -3.88 26.25 16.84
C SER A 278 -3.13 27.35 17.60
N TYR A 279 -1.87 27.11 17.96
CA TYR A 279 -1.03 28.07 18.65
C TYR A 279 -0.66 29.28 17.77
N LEU A 280 -0.25 29.03 16.53
CA LEU A 280 0.16 30.06 15.58
C LEU A 280 -1.02 30.93 15.14
N GLU A 281 -2.20 30.36 14.93
CA GLU A 281 -3.43 31.10 14.63
C GLU A 281 -3.74 32.10 15.75
N ARG A 282 -3.73 31.65 17.01
CA ARG A 282 -3.95 32.53 18.17
C ARG A 282 -2.87 33.58 18.35
N ARG A 283 -1.60 33.23 18.13
CA ARG A 283 -0.46 34.14 18.36
C ARG A 283 -0.32 35.21 17.29
N THR A 284 -0.62 34.87 16.04
CA THR A 284 -0.40 35.76 14.89
C THR A 284 -1.65 36.51 14.46
N GLY A 285 -2.85 35.99 14.77
CA GLY A 285 -4.11 36.51 14.24
C GLY A 285 -4.27 36.29 12.73
N LEU A 286 -3.37 35.54 12.10
CA LEU A 286 -3.48 35.18 10.69
C LEU A 286 -4.67 34.25 10.47
N ARG A 287 -5.22 34.27 9.24
CA ARG A 287 -6.28 33.34 8.84
C ARG A 287 -5.83 31.90 9.01
N GLY A 288 -6.68 31.05 9.59
CA GLY A 288 -6.40 29.64 9.83
C GLY A 288 -5.84 28.92 8.60
N ASP A 289 -6.44 29.12 7.42
CA ASP A 289 -5.97 28.50 6.17
C ASP A 289 -4.50 28.85 5.82
N LEU A 290 -4.06 30.07 6.12
CA LEU A 290 -2.68 30.50 5.88
C LEU A 290 -1.71 29.83 6.87
N VAL A 291 -2.12 29.72 8.14
CA VAL A 291 -1.31 29.07 9.18
C VAL A 291 -1.20 27.56 8.93
N ILE A 292 -2.31 26.94 8.54
CA ILE A 292 -2.37 25.54 8.07
C ILE A 292 -1.39 25.38 6.90
N ALA A 293 -1.45 26.28 5.91
CA ALA A 293 -0.60 26.24 4.72
C ALA A 293 0.89 26.24 5.07
N VAL A 294 1.34 27.22 5.86
CA VAL A 294 2.74 27.36 6.28
C VAL A 294 3.21 26.13 7.07
N THR A 295 2.37 25.61 7.96
CA THR A 295 2.72 24.47 8.81
C THR A 295 2.89 23.20 7.98
N PHE A 296 1.96 22.90 7.06
CA PHE A 296 2.06 21.68 6.27
C PHE A 296 3.26 21.71 5.31
N THR A 297 3.52 22.85 4.64
CA THR A 297 4.65 22.95 3.70
C THR A 297 5.98 22.74 4.43
N SER A 298 6.07 23.22 5.67
CA SER A 298 7.25 23.06 6.51
C SER A 298 7.46 21.60 6.93
N MET A 299 6.38 20.89 7.28
CA MET A 299 6.44 19.47 7.65
C MET A 299 6.78 18.58 6.46
N LEU A 300 6.22 18.87 5.28
CA LEU A 300 6.59 18.16 4.06
C LEU A 300 8.09 18.35 3.74
N ALA A 301 8.60 19.58 3.82
CA ALA A 301 10.01 19.85 3.64
C ALA A 301 10.88 19.09 4.66
N LEU A 302 10.44 19.01 5.92
CA LEU A 302 11.11 18.24 6.96
C LEU A 302 11.15 16.74 6.62
N ALA A 303 10.03 16.16 6.20
CA ALA A 303 9.95 14.76 5.78
C ALA A 303 10.95 14.45 4.65
N VAL A 304 11.01 15.31 3.63
CA VAL A 304 11.94 15.16 2.49
C VAL A 304 13.39 15.24 2.94
N VAL A 305 13.74 16.18 3.83
CA VAL A 305 15.10 16.29 4.38
C VAL A 305 15.48 15.04 5.18
N MET A 306 14.56 14.51 5.99
CA MET A 306 14.78 13.28 6.75
C MET A 306 14.98 12.07 5.84
N LEU A 307 14.12 11.93 4.82
CA LEU A 307 14.21 10.84 3.85
C LEU A 307 15.51 10.91 3.04
N SER A 308 15.96 12.10 2.65
CA SER A 308 17.23 12.28 1.92
C SER A 308 18.46 11.81 2.70
N LYS A 309 18.38 11.77 4.04
CA LYS A 309 19.46 11.33 4.93
C LYS A 309 19.38 9.84 5.28
N SER A 310 18.31 9.15 4.90
CA SER A 310 18.08 7.74 5.24
C SER A 310 18.98 6.74 4.51
N GLY A 311 19.84 7.19 3.58
CA GLY A 311 20.85 6.35 2.95
C GLY A 311 20.33 5.31 1.95
N GLY A 312 19.07 5.41 1.51
CA GLY A 312 18.48 4.49 0.53
C GLY A 312 17.19 3.82 0.97
N ALA A 313 16.58 4.23 2.09
CA ALA A 313 15.25 3.76 2.47
C ALA A 313 14.24 4.13 1.37
N THR A 314 13.76 3.12 0.66
CA THR A 314 12.71 3.27 -0.34
C THR A 314 11.36 3.07 0.34
N LEU A 315 11.00 3.97 1.26
CA LEU A 315 9.60 4.11 1.63
C LEU A 315 8.84 4.47 0.36
N LYS A 316 8.13 3.49 -0.21
CA LYS A 316 7.27 3.70 -1.36
C LYS A 316 6.12 4.57 -0.89
N LEU A 317 6.25 5.87 -1.13
CA LEU A 317 5.23 6.85 -0.75
C LEU A 317 3.88 6.53 -1.42
N GLU A 318 3.93 5.85 -2.57
CA GLU A 318 2.78 5.30 -3.30
C GLU A 318 1.93 4.39 -2.40
N ASP A 319 2.54 3.38 -1.76
CA ASP A 319 1.85 2.46 -0.84
C ASP A 319 1.15 3.18 0.32
N VAL A 320 1.76 4.27 0.81
CA VAL A 320 1.18 5.11 1.87
C VAL A 320 0.03 6.00 1.35
N LEU A 321 0.08 6.45 0.10
CA LEU A 321 -0.91 7.35 -0.50
C LEU A 321 -2.17 6.61 -0.96
N PHE A 322 -2.02 5.40 -1.52
CA PHE A 322 -3.08 4.69 -2.25
C PHE A 322 -3.63 3.43 -1.57
N ALA A 323 -2.99 2.98 -0.47
CA ALA A 323 -3.29 1.80 0.36
C ALA A 323 -4.37 0.85 -0.19
N ASP A 324 -3.98 -0.38 -0.52
CA ASP A 324 -4.95 -1.36 -1.00
C ASP A 324 -5.87 -1.85 0.13
N VAL A 325 -7.14 -1.51 0.00
CA VAL A 325 -8.22 -1.89 0.91
C VAL A 325 -8.37 -3.42 1.01
N THR A 326 -7.95 -4.19 -0.01
CA THR A 326 -7.95 -5.66 0.03
C THR A 326 -6.83 -6.25 0.91
N ALA A 327 -5.83 -5.44 1.30
CA ALA A 327 -4.77 -5.83 2.24
C ALA A 327 -5.25 -5.94 3.69
N SER A 328 -6.41 -5.34 4.00
CA SER A 328 -6.93 -5.22 5.36
C SER A 328 -6.91 -6.57 6.07
N THR A 329 -6.32 -6.66 7.27
CA THR A 329 -6.33 -7.87 8.12
C THR A 329 -7.57 -7.91 9.01
N GLU A 330 -7.96 -9.06 9.55
CA GLU A 330 -9.14 -9.15 10.43
C GLU A 330 -8.99 -8.30 11.70
N GLU A 331 -7.80 -8.33 12.30
CA GLU A 331 -7.45 -7.50 13.45
C GLU A 331 -7.47 -6.01 13.09
N GLY A 332 -6.93 -5.64 11.93
CA GLY A 332 -6.94 -4.26 11.44
C GLY A 332 -8.36 -3.74 11.19
N VAL A 333 -9.23 -4.56 10.60
CA VAL A 333 -10.65 -4.22 10.38
C VAL A 333 -11.38 -4.05 11.71
N LEU A 334 -11.17 -4.96 12.66
CA LEU A 334 -11.79 -4.88 13.98
C LEU A 334 -11.34 -3.63 14.73
N GLY A 335 -10.03 -3.35 14.76
CA GLY A 335 -9.47 -2.15 15.39
C GLY A 335 -10.04 -0.87 14.77
N THR A 336 -10.12 -0.82 13.44
CA THR A 336 -10.71 0.29 12.68
C THR A 336 -12.20 0.48 13.01
N ALA A 337 -12.98 -0.60 13.06
CA ALA A 337 -14.40 -0.56 13.36
C ALA A 337 -14.66 -0.09 14.79
N VAL A 338 -13.91 -0.61 15.77
CA VAL A 338 -14.01 -0.18 17.18
C VAL A 338 -13.64 1.28 17.33
N PHE A 339 -12.54 1.72 16.70
CA PHE A 339 -12.12 3.12 16.71
C PHE A 339 -13.19 4.04 16.10
N SER A 340 -13.69 3.70 14.91
CA SER A 340 -14.72 4.47 14.21
C SER A 340 -16.01 4.57 15.02
N LEU A 341 -16.42 3.48 15.68
CA LEU A 341 -17.57 3.46 16.58
C LEU A 341 -17.34 4.38 17.80
N GLY A 342 -16.13 4.37 18.36
CA GLY A 342 -15.73 5.27 19.45
C GLY A 342 -15.81 6.75 19.05
N VAL A 343 -15.33 7.09 17.85
CA VAL A 343 -15.46 8.44 17.28
C VAL A 343 -16.92 8.86 17.15
N VAL A 344 -17.75 7.99 16.55
CA VAL A 344 -19.20 8.28 16.40
C VAL A 344 -19.88 8.43 17.75
N ALA A 345 -19.59 7.55 18.71
CA ALA A 345 -20.14 7.63 20.07
C ALA A 345 -19.74 8.93 20.77
N PHE A 346 -18.47 9.34 20.65
CA PHE A 346 -17.98 10.61 21.17
C PHE A 346 -18.72 11.80 20.55
N LEU A 347 -18.84 11.84 19.21
CA LEU A 347 -19.54 12.92 18.52
C LEU A 347 -21.01 13.00 18.93
N LEU A 348 -21.70 11.86 19.10
CA LEU A 348 -23.09 11.83 19.55
C LEU A 348 -23.25 12.30 21.00
N ALA A 349 -22.36 11.87 21.89
CA ALA A 349 -22.35 12.26 23.30
C ALA A 349 -22.09 13.76 23.48
N PHE A 350 -21.12 14.30 22.74
CA PHE A 350 -20.69 15.70 22.82
C PHE A 350 -21.26 16.60 21.72
N ARG A 351 -22.31 16.15 21.01
CA ARG A 351 -22.88 16.89 19.87
C ARG A 351 -23.31 18.32 20.19
N ARG A 352 -23.84 18.57 21.38
CA ARG A 352 -24.35 19.89 21.80
C ARG A 352 -23.21 20.91 21.96
N PRO A 353 -22.19 20.68 22.81
CA PRO A 353 -21.08 21.61 22.94
C PRO A 353 -20.26 21.75 21.65
N LEU A 354 -20.10 20.66 20.88
CA LEU A 354 -19.40 20.72 19.58
C LEU A 354 -20.14 21.63 18.59
N LEU A 355 -21.44 21.42 18.39
CA LEU A 355 -22.24 22.24 17.48
C LEU A 355 -22.25 23.71 17.92
N ALA A 356 -22.46 23.98 19.22
CA ALA A 356 -22.43 25.35 19.74
C ALA A 356 -21.09 26.04 19.43
N TYR A 357 -19.97 25.34 19.70
CA TYR A 357 -18.63 25.86 19.46
C TYR A 357 -18.37 26.16 17.98
N VAL A 358 -18.75 25.29 17.06
CA VAL A 358 -18.49 25.52 15.62
C VAL A 358 -19.41 26.55 15.00
N THR A 359 -20.61 26.77 15.55
CA THR A 359 -21.52 27.82 15.05
C THR A 359 -21.19 29.20 15.59
N ASP A 360 -20.93 29.31 16.90
CA ASP A 360 -20.62 30.59 17.55
C ASP A 360 -19.76 30.35 18.80
N PRO A 361 -18.44 30.50 18.68
CA PRO A 361 -17.52 30.37 19.80
C PRO A 361 -17.78 31.41 20.91
N TYR A 362 -18.15 32.65 20.55
CA TYR A 362 -18.35 33.74 21.53
C TYR A 362 -19.61 33.51 22.35
N TRP A 363 -20.71 33.14 21.67
CA TRP A 363 -21.94 32.75 22.35
C TRP A 363 -21.72 31.52 23.24
N SER A 364 -20.95 30.54 22.76
CA SER A 364 -20.64 29.34 23.54
C SER A 364 -19.90 29.65 24.83
N GLU A 365 -18.93 30.57 24.78
CA GLU A 365 -18.19 31.03 25.95
C GLU A 365 -19.11 31.79 26.92
N ALA A 366 -19.98 32.67 26.41
CA ALA A 366 -20.99 33.36 27.21
C ALA A 366 -22.02 32.40 27.83
N ALA A 367 -22.34 31.29 27.16
CA ALA A 367 -23.22 30.22 27.66
C ALA A 367 -22.53 29.29 28.69
N GLY A 368 -21.29 29.55 29.07
CA GLY A 368 -20.54 28.79 30.07
C GLY A 368 -19.88 27.52 29.54
N ILE A 369 -19.84 27.31 28.22
CA ILE A 369 -19.11 26.20 27.61
C ILE A 369 -17.61 26.52 27.64
N ARG A 370 -16.80 25.57 28.10
CA ARG A 370 -15.34 25.67 28.08
C ARG A 370 -14.82 25.51 26.64
N THR A 371 -14.91 26.57 25.84
CA THR A 371 -14.57 26.60 24.41
C THR A 371 -13.15 26.11 24.13
N ALA A 372 -12.18 26.43 25.00
CA ALA A 372 -10.81 25.92 24.91
C ALA A 372 -10.76 24.38 24.96
N LEU A 373 -11.48 23.75 25.89
CA LEU A 373 -11.54 22.29 26.00
C LEU A 373 -12.16 21.67 24.73
N VAL A 374 -13.28 22.24 24.26
CA VAL A 374 -13.98 21.76 23.06
C VAL A 374 -13.09 21.91 21.82
N HIS A 375 -12.38 23.02 21.69
CA HIS A 375 -11.44 23.28 20.61
C HIS A 375 -10.33 22.24 20.56
N TYR A 376 -9.61 22.02 21.67
CA TYR A 376 -8.52 21.03 21.69
C TYR A 376 -9.05 19.60 21.57
N ALA A 377 -10.21 19.28 22.14
CA ALA A 377 -10.84 17.98 21.94
C ALA A 377 -11.17 17.72 20.46
N LEU A 378 -11.71 18.72 19.75
CA LEU A 378 -12.00 18.61 18.32
C LEU A 378 -10.72 18.47 17.49
N LEU A 379 -9.66 19.24 17.80
CA LEU A 379 -8.37 19.12 17.13
C LEU A 379 -7.74 17.75 17.32
N THR A 380 -7.73 17.23 18.56
CA THR A 380 -7.22 15.89 18.86
C THR A 380 -8.05 14.83 18.13
N LEU A 381 -9.39 14.94 18.15
CA LEU A 381 -10.27 14.01 17.46
C LEU A 381 -10.03 14.03 15.94
N LEU A 382 -9.84 15.20 15.34
CA LEU A 382 -9.47 15.37 13.94
C LEU A 382 -8.13 14.69 13.64
N SER A 383 -7.08 14.99 14.41
CA SER A 383 -5.76 14.37 14.23
C SER A 383 -5.83 12.85 14.30
N VAL A 384 -6.40 12.30 15.37
CA VAL A 384 -6.46 10.84 15.54
C VAL A 384 -7.30 10.21 14.42
N THR A 385 -8.47 10.77 14.10
CA THR A 385 -9.35 10.20 13.07
C THR A 385 -8.72 10.23 11.68
N VAL A 386 -8.09 11.34 11.29
CA VAL A 386 -7.44 11.46 9.97
C VAL A 386 -6.23 10.54 9.87
N ILE A 387 -5.45 10.38 10.94
CA ILE A 387 -4.24 9.53 10.93
C ILE A 387 -4.62 8.06 10.93
N THR A 388 -5.65 7.66 11.69
CA THR A 388 -6.20 6.30 11.59
C THR A 388 -6.74 6.06 10.18
N ALA A 389 -7.53 6.98 9.63
CA ALA A 389 -8.03 6.87 8.26
C ALA A 389 -6.90 6.73 7.24
N PHE A 390 -5.85 7.54 7.36
CA PHE A 390 -4.67 7.53 6.52
C PHE A 390 -3.99 6.16 6.52
N MET A 391 -3.80 5.54 7.70
CA MET A 391 -3.18 4.21 7.80
C MET A 391 -4.09 3.07 7.35
N THR A 392 -5.42 3.26 7.33
CA THR A 392 -6.36 2.21 6.95
C THR A 392 -6.65 2.20 5.45
N VAL A 393 -6.97 3.36 4.86
CA VAL A 393 -7.48 3.46 3.47
C VAL A 393 -6.59 4.30 2.56
N GLY A 394 -5.52 4.89 3.09
CA GLY A 394 -4.63 5.77 2.36
C GLY A 394 -4.99 7.25 2.49
N ALA A 395 -4.03 8.11 2.17
CA ALA A 395 -4.12 9.55 2.36
C ALA A 395 -5.27 10.22 1.59
N ILE A 396 -5.42 9.85 0.32
CA ILE A 396 -6.38 10.47 -0.61
C ILE A 396 -7.83 10.26 -0.15
N PRO A 397 -8.32 9.01 0.04
CA PRO A 397 -9.68 8.79 0.52
C PRO A 397 -9.90 9.29 1.96
N ALA A 398 -8.88 9.27 2.82
CA ALA A 398 -8.97 9.84 4.17
C ALA A 398 -9.31 11.33 4.14
N VAL A 399 -8.52 12.15 3.41
CA VAL A 399 -8.76 13.59 3.31
C VAL A 399 -10.06 13.90 2.55
N ALA A 400 -10.32 13.18 1.46
CA ALA A 400 -11.52 13.40 0.64
C ALA A 400 -12.82 13.10 1.41
N SER A 401 -12.87 11.99 2.17
CA SER A 401 -14.03 11.63 2.98
C SER A 401 -14.31 12.64 4.10
N MET A 402 -13.29 13.35 4.58
CA MET A 402 -13.43 14.40 5.58
C MET A 402 -14.11 15.67 5.03
N ILE A 403 -13.94 15.97 3.74
CA ILE A 403 -14.31 17.27 3.16
C ILE A 403 -15.50 17.16 2.20
N ILE A 404 -15.42 16.27 1.21
CA ILE A 404 -16.37 16.25 0.08
C ILE A 404 -17.77 15.82 0.54
N PRO A 405 -17.94 14.71 1.29
CA PRO A 405 -19.27 14.31 1.75
C PRO A 405 -19.92 15.34 2.69
N PRO A 406 -19.22 15.94 3.67
CA PRO A 406 -19.81 17.03 4.46
C PRO A 406 -20.12 18.29 3.65
N ALA A 407 -19.26 18.69 2.72
CA ALA A 407 -19.57 19.81 1.81
C ALA A 407 -20.83 19.53 0.97
N THR A 408 -21.00 18.29 0.51
CA THR A 408 -22.23 17.84 -0.17
C THR A 408 -23.43 17.86 0.77
N ALA A 409 -23.26 17.44 2.02
CA ALA A 409 -24.31 17.45 3.04
C ALA A 409 -24.79 18.87 3.38
N LEU A 410 -23.89 19.87 3.38
CA LEU A 410 -24.26 21.29 3.49
C LEU A 410 -25.16 21.75 2.35
N LEU A 411 -25.02 21.13 1.17
CA LEU A 411 -25.86 21.45 0.02
C LEU A 411 -27.29 20.92 0.17
N LEU A 412 -27.47 19.82 0.90
CA LEU A 412 -28.75 19.11 1.03
C LEU A 412 -29.52 19.45 2.32
N SER A 413 -28.83 19.99 3.33
CA SER A 413 -29.36 20.05 4.69
C SER A 413 -29.90 21.42 5.07
N SER A 414 -31.03 21.41 5.78
CA SER A 414 -31.71 22.60 6.32
C SER A 414 -31.62 22.70 7.84
N SER A 415 -31.06 21.69 8.52
CA SER A 415 -30.88 21.67 9.98
C SER A 415 -29.59 20.94 10.37
N PRO A 416 -29.01 21.20 11.57
CA PRO A 416 -27.81 20.51 12.03
C PRO A 416 -27.97 18.98 12.13
N ARG A 417 -29.17 18.50 12.46
CA ARG A 417 -29.46 17.05 12.51
C ARG A 417 -29.45 16.44 11.11
N SER A 418 -30.12 17.08 10.16
CA SER A 418 -30.11 16.66 8.75
C SER A 418 -28.67 16.65 8.19
N TYR A 419 -27.87 17.65 8.58
CA TYR A 419 -26.48 17.78 8.16
C TYR A 419 -25.62 16.61 8.61
N LEU A 420 -25.70 16.22 9.89
CA LEU A 420 -24.94 15.08 10.41
C LEU A 420 -25.40 13.74 9.80
N ILE A 421 -26.71 13.56 9.61
CA ILE A 421 -27.25 12.34 8.98
C ILE A 421 -26.78 12.25 7.52
N ALA A 422 -26.89 13.34 6.75
CA ALA A 422 -26.41 13.37 5.37
C ALA A 422 -24.89 13.16 5.30
N SER A 423 -24.12 13.74 6.22
CA SER A 423 -22.67 13.54 6.32
C SER A 423 -22.29 12.09 6.64
N ALA A 424 -23.17 11.29 7.27
CA ALA A 424 -22.94 9.86 7.45
C ALA A 424 -23.40 9.02 6.24
N LEU A 425 -24.53 9.37 5.62
CA LEU A 425 -25.12 8.58 4.54
C LEU A 425 -24.39 8.73 3.20
N ILE A 426 -24.00 9.94 2.82
CA ILE A 426 -23.30 10.20 1.56
C ILE A 426 -22.01 9.37 1.43
N PRO A 427 -21.09 9.36 2.41
CA PRO A 427 -19.88 8.56 2.29
C PRO A 427 -20.18 7.06 2.33
N ALA A 428 -21.14 6.60 3.12
CA ALA A 428 -21.51 5.18 3.19
C ALA A 428 -22.02 4.65 1.83
N LEU A 429 -22.93 5.38 1.19
CA LEU A 429 -23.46 5.02 -0.12
C LEU A 429 -22.39 5.11 -1.22
N SER A 430 -21.56 6.15 -1.15
CA SER A 430 -20.48 6.36 -2.11
C SER A 430 -19.36 5.32 -1.97
N ALA A 431 -19.08 4.82 -0.76
CA ALA A 431 -18.14 3.72 -0.54
C ALA A 431 -18.63 2.43 -1.20
N ALA A 432 -19.91 2.09 -1.04
CA ALA A 432 -20.51 0.91 -1.69
C ALA A 432 -20.48 1.04 -3.23
N ALA A 433 -20.89 2.19 -3.76
CA ALA A 433 -20.84 2.46 -5.20
C ALA A 433 -19.39 2.48 -5.73
N GLY A 434 -18.45 3.05 -4.98
CA GLY A 434 -17.04 3.14 -5.35
C GLY A 434 -16.35 1.78 -5.40
N VAL A 435 -16.62 0.89 -4.44
CA VAL A 435 -16.10 -0.49 -4.47
C VAL A 435 -16.69 -1.27 -5.65
N ALA A 436 -18.00 -1.15 -5.91
CA ALA A 436 -18.61 -1.80 -7.07
C ALA A 436 -18.02 -1.28 -8.40
N ALA A 437 -17.85 0.04 -8.52
CA ALA A 437 -17.24 0.67 -9.68
C ALA A 437 -15.77 0.28 -9.85
N SER A 438 -15.00 0.17 -8.76
CA SER A 438 -13.58 -0.17 -8.84
C SER A 438 -13.36 -1.59 -9.35
N VAL A 439 -14.25 -2.52 -9.01
CA VAL A 439 -14.22 -3.88 -9.54
C VAL A 439 -14.62 -3.90 -11.02
N LEU A 440 -15.62 -3.10 -11.41
CA LEU A 440 -16.09 -3.03 -12.80
C LEU A 440 -15.07 -2.39 -13.75
N PHE A 441 -14.37 -1.35 -13.28
CA PHE A 441 -13.42 -0.57 -14.10
C PHE A 441 -11.96 -0.95 -13.89
N ASP A 442 -11.65 -1.93 -13.04
CA ASP A 442 -10.29 -2.37 -12.74
C ASP A 442 -9.40 -1.22 -12.21
N THR A 443 -9.92 -0.47 -11.23
CA THR A 443 -9.28 0.73 -10.66
C THR A 443 -9.02 0.61 -9.15
N ASN A 444 -8.10 1.44 -8.61
CA ASN A 444 -7.86 1.52 -7.16
C ASN A 444 -9.15 1.92 -6.41
N VAL A 445 -9.48 1.16 -5.36
CA VAL A 445 -10.73 1.33 -4.58
C VAL A 445 -10.81 2.73 -3.98
N GLY A 446 -9.77 3.17 -3.27
CA GLY A 446 -9.73 4.46 -2.58
C GLY A 446 -9.96 5.63 -3.54
N SER A 447 -9.23 5.66 -4.66
CA SER A 447 -9.33 6.69 -5.69
C SER A 447 -10.70 6.70 -6.37
N THR A 448 -11.26 5.52 -6.64
CA THR A 448 -12.59 5.39 -7.27
C THR A 448 -13.69 5.92 -6.36
N VAL A 449 -13.61 5.63 -5.05
CA VAL A 449 -14.54 6.16 -4.04
C VAL A 449 -14.48 7.69 -3.99
N VAL A 450 -13.29 8.29 -4.10
CA VAL A 450 -13.15 9.76 -4.17
C VAL A 450 -13.79 10.34 -5.42
N LEU A 451 -13.66 9.68 -6.57
CA LEU A 451 -14.36 10.09 -7.79
C LEU A 451 -15.88 10.03 -7.62
N VAL A 452 -16.41 9.00 -6.93
CA VAL A 452 -17.84 8.93 -6.59
C VAL A 452 -18.26 10.07 -5.66
N TYR A 453 -17.44 10.44 -4.66
CA TYR A 453 -17.70 11.64 -3.84
C TYR A 453 -17.79 12.89 -4.71
N ALA A 454 -16.84 13.10 -5.63
CA ALA A 454 -16.80 14.26 -6.50
C ALA A 454 -18.01 14.33 -7.45
N VAL A 455 -18.38 13.21 -8.08
CA VAL A 455 -19.57 13.13 -8.95
C VAL A 455 -20.83 13.43 -8.15
N THR A 456 -20.96 12.87 -6.94
CA THR A 456 -22.11 13.12 -6.06
C THR A 456 -22.20 14.60 -5.67
N PHE A 457 -21.07 15.23 -5.31
CA PHE A 457 -21.01 16.65 -5.03
C PHE A 457 -21.46 17.50 -6.22
N VAL A 458 -20.91 17.25 -7.41
CA VAL A 458 -21.24 18.00 -8.63
C VAL A 458 -22.71 17.82 -9.00
N ALA A 459 -23.24 16.60 -8.94
CA ALA A 459 -24.66 16.33 -9.24
C ALA A 459 -25.60 17.10 -8.30
N VAL A 460 -25.28 17.12 -6.99
CA VAL A 460 -26.04 17.89 -6.00
C VAL A 460 -25.89 19.40 -6.25
N ALA A 461 -24.69 19.87 -6.55
CA ALA A 461 -24.42 21.28 -6.80
C ALA A 461 -25.16 21.83 -8.03
N LEU A 462 -25.27 21.02 -9.10
CA LEU A 462 -25.98 21.40 -10.33
C LEU A 462 -27.51 21.37 -10.17
N THR A 463 -28.04 20.47 -9.33
CA THR A 463 -29.49 20.35 -9.11
C THR A 463 -30.01 21.35 -8.09
N ARG A 464 -29.15 21.84 -7.17
CA ARG A 464 -29.53 22.85 -6.19
C ARG A 464 -29.72 24.21 -6.86
N ARG A 465 -30.98 24.63 -7.02
CA ARG A 465 -31.30 26.02 -7.36
C ARG A 465 -30.92 26.91 -6.17
N ARG A 466 -30.07 27.92 -6.40
CA ARG A 466 -29.79 28.95 -5.40
C ARG A 466 -31.11 29.64 -5.03
N PRO A 467 -31.48 29.72 -3.74
CA PRO A 467 -32.62 30.50 -3.32
C PRO A 467 -32.43 32.00 -3.60
#